data_AF-A0A8W8NED9-F1
#
_entry.id   AF-A0A8W8NED9-F1
#
_cell.length_a   1.000
_cell.length_b   1.000
_cell.length_c   1.000
_cell.angle_alpha   90.00
_cell.angle_beta   90.00
_cell.angle_gamma   90.00
#
_symmetry.space_group_name_H-M   'P 1'
#
loop_
_entity.id
_entity.type
_entity.pdbx_description
1 polymer ?
#
loop_
_entity_poly.entity_id
_entity_poly.type
_entity_poly.pdbx_seq_one_letter_code
_entity_poly.pdbx_strand_id
1 'polypeptide(L)'
;MKQTNLILYVTYFSQEKICFLTVGDEKGAGLFLLSGPEIFIKEVGPKVAEILNGKGSINRGNYQGKANKLSQKGKAEKLIQETLSSKDSQVKSQDNSSQEKEP
;
A
#
# COMPACT_ATOMS: atom_id res chain seq x y z
N MET A 1 23.51 6.70 -26.15
CA MET A 1 22.34 6.70 -25.24
C MET A 1 22.21 5.31 -24.65
N LYS A 2 22.18 5.15 -23.33
CA LYS A 2 21.92 3.84 -22.71
C LYS A 2 20.42 3.58 -22.80
N GLN A 3 20.02 2.43 -23.37
CA GLN A 3 18.64 1.96 -23.33
C GLN A 3 18.30 1.64 -21.86
N THR A 4 17.42 2.42 -21.24
CA THR A 4 16.92 2.09 -19.89
C THR A 4 15.63 1.29 -20.06
N ASN A 5 15.67 0.01 -19.71
CA ASN A 5 14.48 -0.83 -19.65
C ASN A 5 13.68 -0.43 -18.41
N LEU A 6 12.63 0.36 -18.62
CA LEU A 6 11.69 0.74 -17.58
C LEU A 6 10.65 -0.38 -17.42
N ILE A 7 10.55 -0.97 -16.24
CA ILE A 7 9.58 -2.04 -15.97
C ILE A 7 8.44 -1.48 -15.12
N LEU A 8 7.20 -1.71 -15.57
CA LEU A 8 5.99 -1.38 -14.85
C LEU A 8 5.48 -2.65 -14.16
N TYR A 9 5.32 -2.60 -12.84
CA TYR A 9 4.69 -3.66 -12.05
C TYR A 9 3.43 -3.14 -11.39
N VAL A 10 2.32 -3.85 -11.58
CA VAL A 10 1.03 -3.57 -10.95
C VAL A 10 0.65 -4.79 -10.13
N THR A 11 0.39 -4.59 -8.85
CA THR A 11 -0.10 -5.63 -7.95
C THR A 11 -1.46 -5.20 -7.42
N TYR A 12 -2.47 -6.06 -7.61
CA TYR A 12 -3.86 -5.80 -7.22
C TYR A 12 -4.27 -6.72 -6.07
N PHE A 13 -4.91 -6.14 -5.04
CA PHE A 13 -5.41 -6.86 -3.87
C PHE A 13 -6.94 -6.75 -3.82
N SER A 14 -7.64 -7.89 -3.84
CA SER A 14 -9.08 -7.98 -4.13
C SER A 14 -10.00 -7.52 -2.99
N GLN A 15 -9.56 -7.55 -1.74
CA GLN A 15 -10.41 -7.32 -0.57
C GLN A 15 -10.85 -5.85 -0.41
N GLU A 16 -9.99 -4.89 -0.77
CA GLU A 16 -10.28 -3.45 -0.59
C GLU A 16 -9.96 -2.60 -1.83
N LYS A 17 -9.86 -3.22 -3.02
CA LYS A 17 -9.43 -2.54 -4.26
C LYS A 17 -8.10 -1.79 -4.10
N ILE A 18 -7.15 -2.41 -3.41
CA ILE A 18 -5.82 -1.81 -3.21
C ILE A 18 -4.97 -2.10 -4.44
N CYS A 19 -4.27 -1.06 -4.90
CA CYS A 19 -3.34 -1.15 -6.01
C CYS A 19 -1.97 -0.65 -5.56
N PHE A 20 -0.96 -1.48 -5.78
CA PHE A 20 0.44 -1.10 -5.60
C PHE A 20 1.14 -1.11 -6.96
N LEU A 21 1.57 0.07 -7.39
CA LEU A 21 2.21 0.31 -8.67
C LEU A 21 3.66 0.72 -8.44
N THR A 22 4.57 0.11 -9.18
CA THR A 22 5.98 0.53 -9.20
C THR A 22 6.48 0.65 -10.63
N VAL A 23 7.34 1.64 -10.87
CA VAL A 23 7.96 1.88 -12.17
C VAL A 23 9.41 2.29 -11.98
N GLY A 24 10.33 1.63 -12.66
CA GLY A 24 11.76 1.94 -12.54
C GLY A 24 12.67 0.80 -12.94
N ASP A 25 13.94 0.94 -12.59
CA ASP A 25 14.93 -0.12 -12.72
C ASP A 25 14.77 -1.11 -11.57
N GLU A 26 14.66 -2.40 -11.87
CA GLU A 26 14.49 -3.47 -10.90
C GLU A 26 15.57 -3.47 -9.81
N LYS A 27 16.80 -3.06 -10.15
CA LYS A 27 17.93 -2.98 -9.22
C LYS A 27 18.23 -1.56 -8.74
N GLY A 28 17.45 -0.57 -9.18
CA GLY A 28 17.77 0.84 -9.00
C GLY A 28 16.65 1.66 -8.37
N ALA A 29 16.69 2.95 -8.69
CA ALA A 29 15.68 3.91 -8.28
C ALA A 29 14.46 3.86 -9.21
N GLY A 30 13.33 4.32 -8.69
CA GLY A 30 12.09 4.43 -9.44
C GLY A 30 11.04 5.20 -8.67
N LEU A 31 9.79 5.00 -9.07
CA LEU A 31 8.61 5.57 -8.44
C LEU A 31 7.71 4.45 -7.96
N PHE A 32 6.93 4.75 -6.93
CA PHE A 32 5.86 3.89 -6.47
C PHE A 32 4.59 4.69 -6.17
N LEU A 33 3.47 4.00 -6.24
CA LEU A 33 2.15 4.52 -5.92
C LEU A 33 1.35 3.41 -5.23
N LEU A 34 0.73 3.75 -4.10
CA LEU A 34 -0.18 2.92 -3.35
C LEU A 34 -1.55 3.61 -3.33
N SER A 35 -2.53 2.94 -3.91
CA SER A 35 -3.93 3.36 -3.95
C SER A 35 -4.78 2.44 -3.09
N GLY A 36 -5.78 3.00 -2.42
CA GLY A 36 -6.72 2.26 -1.59
C GLY A 36 -7.49 3.19 -0.65
N PRO A 37 -8.21 2.63 0.35
CA PRO A 37 -8.88 3.42 1.38
C PRO A 37 -7.91 4.37 2.10
N GLU A 38 -8.38 5.59 2.42
CA GLU A 38 -7.52 6.64 3.00
C GLU A 38 -6.84 6.20 4.32
N ILE A 39 -7.58 5.46 5.15
CA ILE A 39 -7.08 4.94 6.43
C ILE A 39 -5.93 3.96 6.17
N PHE A 40 -6.08 3.07 5.18
CA PHE A 40 -5.06 2.09 4.81
C PHE A 40 -3.79 2.77 4.28
N ILE A 41 -3.93 3.72 3.34
CA ILE A 41 -2.77 4.38 2.73
C ILE A 41 -2.02 5.28 3.73
N LYS A 42 -2.70 5.90 4.69
CA LYS A 42 -2.06 6.69 5.76
C LYS A 42 -1.20 5.82 6.68
N GLU A 43 -1.66 4.60 6.95
CA GLU A 43 -0.97 3.65 7.81
C GLU A 43 0.19 2.93 7.10
N VAL A 44 -0.08 2.42 5.89
CA VAL A 44 0.83 1.52 5.15
C VAL A 44 1.77 2.27 4.22
N GLY A 45 1.33 3.40 3.67
CA GLY A 45 2.13 4.21 2.72
C GLY A 45 3.52 4.60 3.23
N PRO A 46 3.64 5.19 4.44
CA PRO A 46 4.96 5.52 5.02
C PRO A 46 5.87 4.30 5.21
N LYS A 47 5.31 3.16 5.65
CA LYS A 47 6.05 1.91 5.86
C LYS A 47 6.57 1.34 4.52
N VAL A 48 5.75 1.42 3.47
CA VAL A 48 6.16 1.07 2.10
C VAL A 48 7.29 1.97 1.62
N ALA A 49 7.20 3.29 1.84
CA ALA A 49 8.26 4.22 1.49
C ALA A 49 9.57 3.86 2.18
N GLU A 50 9.52 3.52 3.47
CA GLU A 50 10.68 3.11 4.26
C GLU A 50 11.33 1.83 3.70
N ILE A 51 10.55 0.80 3.40
CA ILE A 51 11.04 -0.46 2.80
C ILE A 51 11.75 -0.19 1.46
N LEU A 52 11.21 0.72 0.65
CA LEU A 52 11.79 1.10 -0.63
C LEU A 52 12.96 2.09 -0.51
N ASN A 53 13.40 2.39 0.73
CA ASN A 53 14.39 3.41 1.07
C ASN A 53 14.08 4.75 0.39
N GLY A 54 12.80 5.10 0.37
CA GLY A 54 12.20 6.14 -0.43
C GLY A 54 11.61 7.27 0.40
N LYS A 55 10.92 8.17 -0.31
CA LYS A 55 10.09 9.22 0.30
C LYS A 55 8.80 9.31 -0.48
N GLY A 56 7.69 9.51 0.23
CA GLY A 56 6.39 9.70 -0.40
C GLY A 56 5.49 10.64 0.37
N SER A 57 4.38 11.00 -0.25
CA SER A 57 3.33 11.82 0.32
C SER A 57 1.98 11.39 -0.22
N ILE A 58 0.92 11.80 0.48
CA ILE A 58 -0.45 11.59 0.01
C ILE A 58 -0.79 12.68 -1.01
N ASN A 59 -1.25 12.27 -2.17
CA ASN A 59 -1.70 13.15 -3.25
C ASN A 59 -2.88 12.50 -3.99
N ARG A 60 -4.00 13.22 -4.05
CA ARG A 60 -5.26 12.79 -4.71
C ARG A 60 -5.72 11.38 -4.30
N GLY A 61 -5.72 11.09 -2.99
CA GLY A 61 -6.18 9.80 -2.46
C GLY A 61 -5.20 8.64 -2.67
N ASN A 62 -3.96 8.91 -3.07
CA ASN A 62 -2.92 7.90 -3.23
C ASN A 62 -1.67 8.29 -2.44
N TYR A 63 -0.98 7.32 -1.85
CA TYR A 63 0.35 7.53 -1.30
C TYR A 63 1.38 7.24 -2.39
N GLN A 64 2.14 8.25 -2.82
CA GLN A 64 3.08 8.11 -3.93
C GLN A 64 4.43 8.73 -3.61
N GLY A 65 5.49 8.22 -4.24
CA GLY A 65 6.83 8.63 -3.89
C GLY A 65 7.96 8.08 -4.76
N LYS A 66 9.18 8.51 -4.42
CA LYS A 66 10.42 7.97 -4.99
C LYS A 66 10.82 6.74 -4.21
N ALA A 67 11.27 5.72 -4.92
CA ALA A 67 11.91 4.52 -4.38
C ALA A 67 13.40 4.53 -4.75
N ASN A 68 14.30 4.25 -3.81
CA ASN A 68 15.73 4.10 -4.11
C ASN A 68 16.16 2.63 -4.19
N LYS A 69 15.31 1.70 -3.72
CA LYS A 69 15.56 0.25 -3.75
C LYS A 69 14.31 -0.51 -4.20
N LEU A 70 14.00 -0.49 -5.50
CA LEU A 70 12.89 -1.27 -6.07
C LEU A 70 13.08 -2.79 -5.96
N SER A 71 14.31 -3.24 -5.77
CA SER A 71 14.60 -4.65 -5.44
C SER A 71 13.90 -5.12 -4.16
N GLN A 72 13.46 -4.20 -3.28
CA GLN A 72 12.69 -4.52 -2.07
C GLN A 72 11.16 -4.51 -2.28
N LYS A 73 10.66 -4.36 -3.52
CA LYS A 73 9.21 -4.32 -3.79
C LYS A 73 8.45 -5.52 -3.23
N GLY A 74 9.01 -6.73 -3.29
CA GLY A 74 8.36 -7.93 -2.76
C GLY A 74 8.17 -7.89 -1.23
N LYS A 75 9.04 -7.20 -0.50
CA LYS A 75 8.83 -6.97 0.95
C LYS A 75 7.69 -5.99 1.20
N ALA A 76 7.56 -4.96 0.37
CA ALA A 76 6.45 -4.01 0.44
C ALA A 76 5.11 -4.70 0.11
N GLU A 77 5.07 -5.56 -0.90
CA GLU A 77 3.89 -6.39 -1.23
C GLU A 77 3.50 -7.30 -0.07
N LYS A 78 4.48 -7.98 0.54
CA LYS A 78 4.23 -8.83 1.70
C LYS A 78 3.65 -8.05 2.88
N LEU A 79 4.18 -6.85 3.17
CA LEU A 79 3.62 -5.97 4.20
C LEU A 79 2.16 -5.60 3.91
N ILE A 80 1.85 -5.25 2.65
CA ILE A 80 0.48 -4.90 2.22
C ILE A 80 -0.45 -6.10 2.44
N GLN A 81 -0.03 -7.30 2.03
CA GLN A 81 -0.80 -8.53 2.18
C GLN A 81 -1.03 -8.92 3.64
N GLU A 82 -0.01 -8.81 4.49
CA GLU A 82 -0.10 -9.09 5.94
C GLU A 82 -1.05 -8.12 6.63
N THR A 83 -1.01 -6.84 6.25
CA THR A 83 -1.91 -5.83 6.81
C THR A 83 -3.36 -6.10 6.43
N LEU A 84 -3.61 -6.54 5.19
CA LEU A 84 -4.96 -6.91 4.74
C LEU A 84 -5.49 -8.14 5.48
N SER A 85 -4.68 -9.20 5.56
CA SER A 85 -5.03 -10.43 6.29
C SER A 85 -5.33 -10.17 7.77
N SER A 86 -4.63 -9.18 8.38
CA SER A 86 -4.83 -8.81 9.78
C SER A 86 -6.13 -8.01 10.01
N LYS A 87 -6.56 -7.19 9.03
CA LYS A 87 -7.80 -6.40 9.13
C LYS A 87 -9.06 -7.26 8.99
N ASP A 88 -9.01 -8.35 8.22
CA ASP A 88 -10.10 -9.33 8.14
C ASP A 88 -10.49 -9.94 9.50
N SER A 89 -9.53 -10.00 10.43
CA SER A 89 -9.74 -10.59 11.76
C SER A 89 -10.39 -9.63 12.78
N GLN A 90 -10.53 -8.33 12.47
CA GLN A 90 -11.07 -7.33 13.39
C GLN A 90 -12.50 -6.84 13.06
N VAL A 91 -13.10 -7.27 11.94
CA VAL A 91 -14.45 -6.84 11.52
C VAL A 91 -15.59 -7.71 12.10
N LYS A 92 -15.31 -8.79 12.85
CA LYS A 92 -16.34 -9.68 13.42
C LYS A 92 -16.79 -9.39 14.86
N SER A 93 -16.33 -8.30 15.47
CA SER A 93 -16.59 -8.04 16.89
C SER A 93 -17.10 -6.63 17.17
N GLN A 94 -18.21 -6.22 16.55
CA GLN A 94 -19.08 -5.14 17.06
C GLN A 94 -20.37 -5.02 16.24
N ASP A 95 -21.20 -6.06 16.28
CA ASP A 95 -22.65 -5.92 16.12
C ASP A 95 -23.29 -6.77 17.21
N ASN A 96 -23.69 -6.13 18.31
CA ASN A 96 -24.94 -6.44 19.02
C ASN A 96 -25.25 -5.48 20.18
N SER A 97 -26.52 -5.08 20.20
CA SER A 97 -27.30 -4.44 21.27
C SER A 97 -27.24 -2.92 21.46
N SER A 98 -27.99 -2.21 20.62
CA SER A 98 -28.84 -1.12 21.11
C SER A 98 -30.21 -1.73 21.47
N GLN A 99 -30.45 -1.99 22.75
CA GLN A 99 -31.82 -2.08 23.28
C GLN A 99 -32.14 -0.73 23.92
N GLU A 100 -32.94 0.03 23.21
CA GLU A 100 -33.60 1.23 23.69
C GLU A 100 -34.76 0.80 24.59
N LYS A 101 -34.68 1.13 25.88
CA LYS A 101 -35.86 1.28 26.74
C LYS A 101 -35.61 2.43 27.70
N GLU A 102 -36.40 3.48 27.52
CA GLU A 102 -36.73 4.47 28.53
C GLU A 102 -38.24 4.70 28.49
N PRO A 103 -38.85 5.27 29.53
CA PRO A 103 -38.58 5.13 30.97
C PRO A 103 -39.68 4.34 31.71
#